data_AF-A0A3N2SDI2-F1
#
_entry.id   AF-A0A3N2SDI2-F1
#
_cell.length_a   1.000
_cell.length_b   1.000
_cell.length_c   1.000
_cell.angle_alpha   90.00
_cell.angle_beta   90.00
_cell.angle_gamma   90.00
#
_symmetry.space_group_name_H-M   'P 1'
#
loop_
_entity.id
_entity.type
_entity.pdbx_description
1 polymer ?
#
loop_
_entity_poly.entity_id
_entity_poly.type
_entity_poly.pdbx_seq_one_letter_code
_entity_poly.pdbx_strand_id
1 'polypeptide(L)'
;MQRQYHHPLEDGFAERIHTPGGVRSLVDDSHLMKLLRELDKDGFNVDGPFAELTALVNYVTSSQMSMRDLQTHLDYCAEQLKRQTT
;
A
#
# COMPACT_ATOMS: atom_id res chain seq x y z
N MET A 1 15.96 2.62 30.43
CA MET A 1 15.25 3.75 29.78
C MET A 1 14.14 3.15 28.95
N GLN A 2 12.87 3.52 29.17
CA GLN A 2 11.80 3.16 28.23
C GLN A 2 12.13 3.85 26.90
N ARG A 3 12.44 3.08 25.86
CA ARG A 3 12.57 3.63 24.50
C ARG A 3 11.18 4.02 24.04
N GLN A 4 11.03 5.28 23.64
CA GLN A 4 9.76 5.83 23.19
C GLN A 4 9.75 5.78 21.66
N TYR A 5 9.04 4.81 21.09
CA TYR A 5 8.78 4.80 19.65
C TYR A 5 7.96 6.04 19.29
N HIS A 6 8.42 6.83 18.32
CA HIS A 6 7.82 8.12 17.99
C HIS A 6 7.63 8.25 16.48
N HIS A 7 6.40 8.01 16.04
CA HIS A 7 5.99 8.08 14.63
C HIS A 7 4.70 8.91 14.47
N PRO A 8 4.71 10.22 14.79
CA PRO A 8 3.53 11.07 14.71
C PRO A 8 3.06 11.21 13.26
N LEU A 9 1.74 11.28 13.06
CA LEU A 9 1.19 11.58 11.74
C LEU A 9 1.30 13.08 11.46
N GLU A 10 1.63 13.42 10.22
CA GLU A 10 1.57 14.81 9.74
C GLU A 10 0.12 15.31 9.69
N ASP A 11 -0.07 16.62 9.85
CA ASP A 11 -1.39 17.24 9.67
C ASP A 11 -1.93 16.94 8.26
N GLY A 12 -3.20 16.53 8.18
CA GLY A 12 -3.83 16.14 6.91
C GLY A 12 -3.37 14.80 6.32
N PHE A 13 -2.55 14.02 7.04
CA PHE A 13 -2.07 12.72 6.55
C PHE A 13 -3.22 11.76 6.20
N ALA A 14 -4.25 11.69 7.05
CA ALA A 14 -5.40 10.82 6.84
C ALA A 14 -6.19 11.18 5.57
N GLU A 15 -6.28 12.47 5.24
CA GLU A 15 -6.97 12.93 4.03
C GLU A 15 -6.13 12.59 2.77
N ARG A 16 -4.81 12.74 2.86
CA ARG A 16 -3.87 12.46 1.77
C ARG A 16 -3.78 10.96 1.44
N ILE A 17 -3.89 10.10 2.45
CA ILE A 17 -3.64 8.66 2.28
C ILE A 17 -4.78 7.92 1.58
N HIS A 18 -6.00 8.46 1.60
CA HIS A 18 -7.19 7.86 0.98
C HIS A 18 -7.24 7.95 -0.55
N THR A 19 -6.09 8.04 -1.20
CA THR A 19 -5.94 7.99 -2.67
C THR A 19 -5.15 6.74 -3.07
N PRO A 20 -5.33 6.18 -4.28
CA PRO A 20 -4.56 5.01 -4.72
C PRO A 20 -3.04 5.23 -4.66
N GLY A 21 -2.59 6.46 -4.96
CA GLY A 21 -1.19 6.87 -4.84
C GLY A 21 -0.73 6.96 -3.38
N GLY A 22 -1.56 7.51 -2.49
CA GLY A 22 -1.31 7.55 -1.05
C GLY A 22 -1.17 6.15 -0.46
N VAL A 23 -2.12 5.25 -0.74
CA VAL A 23 -2.04 3.85 -0.29
C VAL A 23 -0.79 3.15 -0.85
N ARG A 24 -0.42 3.41 -2.12
CA ARG A 24 0.83 2.87 -2.70
C ARG A 24 2.07 3.35 -1.95
N SER A 25 2.12 4.61 -1.53
CA SER A 25 3.28 5.13 -0.78
C SER A 25 3.55 4.38 0.53
N LEU A 26 2.53 3.78 1.16
CA LEU A 26 2.69 2.96 2.38
C LEU A 26 3.45 1.66 2.15
N VAL A 27 3.47 1.16 0.91
CA VAL A 27 4.24 -0.02 0.50
C VAL A 27 5.74 0.28 0.55
N ASP A 28 6.12 1.48 0.12
CA ASP A 28 7.52 1.89 0.04
C ASP A 28 8.05 2.35 1.40
N ASP A 29 7.28 3.19 2.11
CA ASP A 29 7.64 3.69 3.42
C ASP A 29 6.39 3.94 4.30
N SER A 30 6.34 3.30 5.47
CA SER A 30 5.26 3.51 6.43
C SER A 30 5.76 3.53 7.87
N HIS A 31 5.14 4.40 8.68
CA HIS A 31 5.39 4.46 10.13
C HIS A 31 5.15 3.11 10.81
N LEU A 32 4.18 2.33 10.33
CA LEU A 32 3.90 0.99 10.85
C LEU A 32 5.06 0.02 10.58
N MET A 33 5.61 0.01 9.36
CA MET A 33 6.79 -0.80 9.04
C MET A 33 8.02 -0.37 9.84
N LYS A 34 8.23 0.94 10.03
CA LYS A 34 9.33 1.48 10.85
C LYS A 34 9.21 1.03 12.30
N LEU A 35 8.03 1.15 12.90
CA LEU A 35 7.75 0.72 14.26
C LEU A 35 8.05 -0.78 14.46
N LEU A 36 7.57 -1.64 13.57
CA LEU A 36 7.86 -3.08 13.66
C LEU A 36 9.35 -3.38 13.54
N ARG A 37 10.08 -2.70 12.66
CA ARG A 37 11.55 -2.84 12.54
C ARG A 37 12.28 -2.36 13.79
N GLU A 38 11.80 -1.31 14.44
CA GLU A 38 12.39 -0.82 15.69
C GLU A 38 12.13 -1.79 16.85
N LEU A 39 10.92 -2.35 16.94
CA LEU A 39 10.58 -3.39 17.90
C LEU A 39 11.43 -4.65 17.72
N ASP A 40 11.62 -5.11 16.47
CA ASP A 40 12.49 -6.25 16.14
C ASP A 40 13.94 -6.01 16.59
N LYS A 41 14.50 -4.83 16.26
CA LYS A 41 15.85 -4.43 16.69
C LYS A 41 16.03 -4.38 18.19
N ASP A 42 14.96 -4.08 18.92
CA ASP A 42 14.93 -4.07 20.38
C ASP A 42 14.72 -5.46 21.00
N GLY A 43 14.56 -6.50 20.17
CA GLY A 43 14.43 -7.90 20.59
C GLY A 43 12.99 -8.34 20.88
N PHE A 44 11.98 -7.56 20.48
CA PHE A 44 10.59 -7.98 20.57
C PHE A 44 10.23 -8.90 19.41
N ASN A 45 9.48 -9.97 19.69
CA ASN A 45 8.93 -10.81 18.63
C ASN A 45 7.82 -10.05 17.89
N VAL A 46 8.08 -9.76 16.63
CA VAL A 46 7.15 -9.09 15.72
C VAL A 46 6.87 -9.90 14.45
N ASP A 47 7.19 -11.20 14.45
CA ASP A 47 7.04 -12.10 13.29
C ASP A 47 5.59 -12.11 12.77
N GLY A 48 4.62 -12.23 13.68
CA GLY A 48 3.19 -12.20 13.35
C GLY A 48 2.76 -10.87 12.72
N PRO A 49 2.94 -9.73 13.42
CA PRO A 49 2.64 -8.41 12.86
C PRO A 49 3.35 -8.11 11.53
N PHE A 50 4.61 -8.54 11.37
CA PHE A 50 5.34 -8.39 10.11
C PHE A 50 4.73 -9.23 8.98
N ALA A 51 4.35 -10.47 9.26
CA ALA A 51 3.70 -11.33 8.28
C ALA A 51 2.35 -10.73 7.83
N GLU A 52 1.55 -10.22 8.77
CA GLU A 52 0.29 -9.55 8.48
C GLU A 52 0.48 -8.27 7.65
N LEU A 53 1.44 -7.42 8.04
CA LEU A 53 1.77 -6.20 7.28
C LEU A 53 2.26 -6.52 5.86
N THR A 54 3.09 -7.56 5.73
CA THR A 54 3.58 -8.03 4.43
C THR A 54 2.44 -8.52 3.56
N ALA A 55 1.46 -9.25 4.12
CA ALA A 55 0.28 -9.69 3.39
C ALA A 55 -0.54 -8.50 2.87
N LEU A 56 -0.75 -7.46 3.69
CA LEU A 56 -1.47 -6.25 3.29
C LEU A 56 -0.74 -5.48 2.17
N VAL A 57 0.57 -5.28 2.31
CA VAL A 57 1.39 -4.60 1.30
C VAL A 57 1.40 -5.35 -0.03
N ASN A 58 1.51 -6.68 0.02
CA ASN A 58 1.45 -7.52 -1.17
C ASN A 58 0.07 -7.49 -1.82
N TYR A 59 -1.00 -7.50 -1.02
CA TYR A 59 -2.37 -7.36 -1.51
C TYR A 59 -2.57 -6.04 -2.26
N VAL A 60 -2.13 -4.91 -1.69
CA VAL A 60 -2.21 -3.59 -2.34
C VAL A 60 -1.47 -3.61 -3.67
N THR A 61 -0.24 -4.11 -3.69
CA THR A 61 0.59 -4.17 -4.89
C THR A 61 -0.06 -5.03 -5.98
N SER A 62 -0.50 -6.23 -5.62
CA SER A 62 -1.16 -7.17 -6.54
C SER A 62 -2.47 -6.59 -7.09
N SER A 63 -3.32 -6.06 -6.22
CA SER A 63 -4.62 -5.49 -6.60
C SER A 63 -4.47 -4.34 -7.59
N GLN A 64 -3.49 -3.46 -7.37
CA GLN A 64 -3.23 -2.34 -8.28
C GLN A 64 -2.67 -2.78 -9.63
N MET A 65 -1.85 -3.83 -9.69
CA MET A 65 -1.42 -4.41 -10.98
C MET A 65 -2.62 -4.98 -11.73
N SER A 66 -3.46 -5.79 -11.06
CA SER A 66 -4.66 -6.36 -11.68
C SER A 66 -5.63 -5.31 -12.19
N MET A 67 -5.84 -4.21 -11.45
CA MET A 67 -6.69 -3.10 -11.90
C MET A 67 -6.14 -2.40 -13.15
N ARG A 68 -4.83 -2.21 -13.26
CA ARG A 68 -4.20 -1.60 -14.44
C ARG A 68 -4.35 -2.48 -15.68
N ASP A 69 -4.17 -3.78 -15.52
CA ASP A 69 -4.38 -4.73 -16.62
C ASP A 69 -5.84 -4.74 -17.05
N LEU A 70 -6.77 -4.75 -16.09
CA LEU A 70 -8.20 -4.65 -16.37
C LEU A 70 -8.55 -3.39 -17.17
N GLN A 71 -8.01 -2.24 -16.78
CA GLN A 71 -8.19 -0.97 -17.52
C GLN A 71 -7.70 -1.09 -18.96
N THR A 72 -6.51 -1.66 -19.17
CA THR A 72 -5.93 -1.86 -20.52
C THR A 72 -6.82 -2.76 -21.38
N HIS A 73 -7.36 -3.83 -20.81
CA HIS A 73 -8.31 -4.71 -21.51
C HIS A 73 -9.62 -4.00 -21.85
N LEU A 74 -10.13 -3.17 -20.94
CA LEU A 74 -11.34 -2.38 -21.18
C LEU A 74 -11.12 -1.33 -22.27
N ASP A 75 -9.96 -0.67 -22.29
CA ASP A 75 -9.59 0.30 -23.33
C ASP A 75 -9.54 -0.37 -24.71
N TYR A 76 -8.97 -1.58 -24.79
CA TYR A 76 -8.98 -2.38 -26.01
C TYR A 76 -10.41 -2.71 -26.46
N CYS A 77 -11.27 -3.20 -25.56
CA CYS A 77 -12.66 -3.52 -25.87
C CYS A 77 -13.42 -2.27 -26.36
N ALA A 78 -13.24 -1.12 -25.71
CA ALA A 78 -13.85 0.13 -26.10
C ALA A 78 -13.41 0.57 -27.50
N GLU A 79 -12.13 0.41 -27.82
CA GLU A 79 -11.59 0.73 -29.15
C GLU A 79 -12.16 -0.19 -30.24
N GLN A 80 -12.29 -1.49 -29.96
CA GLN A 80 -12.92 -2.43 -30.91
C GLN A 80 -14.40 -2.10 -31.14
N LEU A 81 -15.14 -1.74 -30.09
CA LEU A 81 -16.53 -1.31 -30.22
C LEU A 81 -16.66 -0.04 -31.06
N LYS A 82 -15.80 0.95 -30.87
CA LYS A 82 -15.80 2.19 -31.68
C LYS A 82 -15.63 1.90 -33.17
N ARG A 83 -14.74 0.97 -33.53
CA ARG A 83 -14.49 0.54 -34.92
C ARG A 83 -15.67 -0.17 -35.57
N GLN A 84 -16.56 -0.79 -34.78
CA GLN A 84 -17.73 -1.50 -35.28
C GLN A 84 -19.00 -0.64 -35.31
N THR A 85 -19.02 0.45 -34.54
CA THR A 85 -20.21 1.31 -34.37
C THR A 85 -20.11 2.61 -35.19
N THR A 86 -18.97 2.86 -35.82
CA THR A 86 -18.72 3.98 -36.76
C THR A 86 -18.46 3.42 -38.14
#